data_AF-A0A9N9EWT4-F1
#
_entry.id   AF-A0A9N9EWT4-F1
#
_cell.length_a   1.000
_cell.length_b   1.000
_cell.length_c   1.000
_cell.angle_alpha   90.00
_cell.angle_beta   90.00
_cell.angle_gamma   90.00
#
_symmetry.space_group_name_H-M   'P 1'
#
loop_
_entity.id
_entity.type
_entity.pdbx_description
1 polymer ?
#
loop_
_entity_poly.entity_id
_entity_poly.type
_entity_poly.pdbx_seq_one_letter_code
_entity_poly.pdbx_strand_id
1 'polypeptide(L)'
;SDTLIQVWNDDKNLKKVADKGYRMIVGSSDYWYLDCGHGAWAGNFVNGNSWCDPYKTWQKIYSYNLTTGLTDKEAKLVIGGEVLLWSEQSDPTNFERMLWPRSSAAAEVLWSGVNKSSVVEALPRLHDWRFRMVKRGIQAEPLQPLWCVKHGGCDLPH
;
A
#
# COMPACT_ATOMS: atom_id res chain seq x y z
N SER A 1 1.64 -13.78 -25.84
CA SER A 1 2.18 -14.45 -24.64
C SER A 1 1.13 -14.32 -23.56
N ASP A 2 0.70 -15.43 -22.96
CA ASP A 2 -0.41 -15.46 -22.00
C ASP A 2 0.05 -15.28 -20.54
N THR A 3 1.36 -15.28 -20.32
CA THR A 3 1.95 -15.09 -18.99
C THR A 3 1.72 -13.66 -18.48
N LEU A 4 1.19 -13.58 -17.26
CA LEU A 4 1.08 -12.35 -16.48
C LEU A 4 2.25 -12.26 -15.50
N ILE A 5 2.89 -11.10 -15.40
CA ILE A 5 4.04 -10.89 -14.52
C ILE A 5 3.62 -10.03 -13.32
N GLN A 6 3.86 -10.51 -12.10
CA GLN A 6 3.72 -9.68 -10.91
C GLN A 6 5.07 -9.00 -10.60
N VAL A 7 5.10 -7.67 -10.64
CA VAL A 7 6.30 -6.88 -10.34
C VAL A 7 6.21 -6.38 -8.91
N TRP A 8 7.04 -6.94 -8.03
CA TRP A 8 6.95 -6.72 -6.58
C TRP A 8 8.16 -6.04 -5.95
N ASN A 9 9.28 -5.92 -6.67
CA ASN A 9 10.53 -5.41 -6.11
C ASN A 9 10.70 -3.91 -6.36
N ASP A 10 11.45 -3.53 -7.40
CA ASP A 10 11.77 -2.16 -7.77
C ASP A 10 10.97 -1.77 -9.02
N ASP A 11 10.34 -0.60 -9.01
CA ASP A 11 9.58 -0.02 -10.13
C ASP A 11 10.42 0.07 -11.41
N LYS A 12 11.74 0.14 -11.33
CA LYS A 12 12.64 0.07 -12.50
C LYS A 12 12.46 -1.21 -13.31
N ASN A 13 11.89 -2.27 -12.73
CA ASN A 13 11.58 -3.50 -13.46
C ASN A 13 10.27 -3.42 -14.25
N LEU A 14 9.39 -2.46 -13.96
CA LEU A 14 8.17 -2.23 -14.76
C LEU A 14 8.53 -2.00 -16.23
N LYS A 15 9.50 -1.12 -16.49
CA LYS A 15 9.95 -0.83 -17.86
C LYS A 15 10.51 -2.07 -18.56
N LYS A 16 11.32 -2.87 -17.86
CA LYS A 16 11.89 -4.11 -18.42
C LYS A 16 10.83 -5.16 -18.78
N VAL A 17 9.76 -5.23 -17.99
CA VAL A 17 8.62 -6.12 -18.26
C VAL A 17 7.80 -5.58 -19.44
N ALA A 18 7.57 -4.26 -19.47
CA ALA A 18 6.85 -3.58 -20.54
C ALA A 18 7.58 -3.65 -21.90
N ASP A 19 8.91 -3.49 -21.92
CA ASP A 19 9.76 -3.61 -23.12
C ASP A 19 9.65 -4.97 -23.79
N LYS A 20 9.40 -6.01 -22.98
CA LYS A 20 9.17 -7.37 -23.46
C LYS A 20 7.71 -7.64 -23.85
N GLY A 21 6.82 -6.66 -23.72
CA GLY A 21 5.41 -6.74 -24.10
C GLY A 21 4.54 -7.58 -23.15
N TYR A 22 4.98 -7.85 -21.92
CA TYR A 22 4.19 -8.59 -20.96
C TYR A 22 3.17 -7.68 -20.26
N ARG A 23 1.97 -8.23 -20.02
CA ARG A 23 1.03 -7.64 -19.07
C ARG A 23 1.53 -7.85 -17.64
N MET A 24 1.17 -6.94 -16.74
CA MET A 24 1.64 -7.00 -15.36
C MET A 24 0.62 -6.58 -14.32
N ILE A 25 0.74 -7.20 -13.15
CA ILE A 25 0.17 -6.72 -11.88
C ILE A 25 1.33 -6.09 -11.10
N VAL A 26 1.07 -4.95 -10.47
CA VAL A 26 2.10 -4.19 -9.75
C VAL A 26 1.88 -4.25 -8.25
N GLY A 27 2.94 -4.46 -7.48
CA GLY A 27 2.92 -4.61 -6.03
C GLY A 27 4.26 -4.26 -5.40
N SER A 28 4.81 -3.10 -5.75
CA SER A 28 6.16 -2.67 -5.35
C SER A 28 6.38 -2.71 -3.84
N SER A 29 7.48 -3.32 -3.40
CA SER A 29 7.85 -3.44 -1.98
C SER A 29 8.10 -2.10 -1.31
N ASP A 30 8.41 -1.07 -2.09
CA ASP A 30 8.58 0.30 -1.59
C ASP A 30 7.26 0.97 -1.18
N TYR A 31 6.12 0.41 -1.62
CA TYR A 31 4.80 1.02 -1.45
C TYR A 31 3.73 0.08 -0.89
N TRP A 32 3.57 -1.13 -1.43
CA TRP A 32 2.42 -2.01 -1.22
C TRP A 32 2.75 -3.32 -0.50
N TYR A 33 3.88 -3.40 0.19
CA TYR A 33 4.16 -4.46 1.17
C TYR A 33 3.72 -4.02 2.56
N LEU A 34 2.82 -4.79 3.18
CA LEU A 34 2.18 -4.46 4.45
C LEU A 34 2.95 -4.99 5.67
N ASP A 35 3.79 -6.00 5.47
CA ASP A 35 4.61 -6.68 6.48
C ASP A 35 5.89 -5.92 6.88
N CYS A 36 6.32 -4.96 6.07
CA CYS A 36 7.54 -4.18 6.35
C CYS A 36 7.40 -3.33 7.63
N GLY A 37 8.52 -3.07 8.30
CA GLY A 37 8.58 -2.22 9.49
C GLY A 37 8.33 -2.92 10.82
N HIS A 38 8.28 -4.26 10.84
CA HIS A 38 8.07 -5.08 12.03
C HIS A 38 9.37 -5.67 12.61
N GLY A 39 10.53 -5.12 12.22
CA GLY A 39 11.84 -5.62 12.63
C GLY A 39 12.23 -6.91 11.90
N ALA A 40 13.36 -7.49 12.31
CA ALA A 40 13.75 -8.83 11.86
C ALA A 40 13.00 -9.92 12.64
N TRP A 41 12.58 -10.97 11.94
CA TRP A 41 12.04 -12.19 12.55
C TRP A 41 13.14 -13.21 12.90
N ALA A 42 14.33 -13.07 12.32
CA ALA A 42 15.45 -13.97 12.56
C ALA A 42 16.00 -13.80 14.00
N GLY A 43 16.25 -14.93 14.67
CA GLY A 43 16.84 -14.93 16.01
C GLY A 43 18.27 -14.37 16.04
N ASN A 44 18.70 -13.89 17.21
CA ASN A 44 20.03 -13.30 17.44
C ASN A 44 20.38 -12.10 16.53
N PHE A 45 19.37 -11.33 16.10
CA PHE A 45 19.56 -10.12 15.31
C PHE A 45 18.94 -8.89 16.00
N VAL A 46 19.57 -8.45 17.10
CA VAL A 46 19.02 -7.43 18.02
C VAL A 46 18.65 -6.11 17.34
N ASN A 47 19.49 -5.66 16.41
CA ASN A 47 19.28 -4.41 15.65
C ASN A 47 18.73 -4.68 14.24
N GLY A 48 18.09 -5.83 14.06
CA GLY A 48 17.58 -6.27 12.77
C GLY A 48 16.27 -5.61 12.39
N ASN A 49 16.18 -5.24 11.12
CA ASN A 49 15.00 -4.68 10.49
C ASN A 49 14.42 -5.64 9.45
N SER A 50 13.18 -5.41 9.03
CA SER A 50 12.66 -6.11 7.86
C SER A 50 13.43 -5.62 6.63
N TRP A 51 13.65 -6.49 5.64
CA TRP A 51 14.45 -6.14 4.46
C TRP A 51 13.83 -5.02 3.62
N CYS A 52 12.52 -4.81 3.76
CA CYS A 52 11.73 -3.83 3.03
C CYS A 52 11.30 -2.63 3.89
N ASP A 53 11.96 -2.39 5.03
CA ASP A 53 11.74 -1.22 5.87
C ASP A 53 11.76 0.12 5.08
N PRO A 54 11.08 1.17 5.54
CA PRO A 54 10.28 1.25 6.78
C PRO A 54 8.84 0.73 6.59
N TYR A 55 8.03 0.76 7.66
CA TYR A 55 6.58 0.55 7.60
C TYR A 55 5.93 1.44 6.54
N LYS A 56 5.08 0.86 5.69
CA LYS A 56 4.35 1.61 4.67
C LYS A 56 3.08 2.18 5.29
N THR A 57 3.07 3.49 5.54
CA THR A 57 1.88 4.20 6.02
C THR A 57 0.80 4.22 4.94
N TRP A 58 -0.45 4.53 5.33
CA TRP A 58 -1.53 4.68 4.36
C TRP A 58 -1.23 5.80 3.35
N GLN A 59 -0.56 6.89 3.75
CA GLN A 59 -0.14 7.97 2.84
C GLN A 59 0.84 7.44 1.79
N LYS A 60 1.85 6.66 2.22
CA LYS A 60 2.83 6.06 1.30
C LYS A 60 2.12 5.15 0.30
N ILE A 61 1.24 4.27 0.78
CA ILE A 61 0.43 3.38 -0.07
C ILE A 61 -0.42 4.16 -1.07
N TYR A 62 -1.10 5.23 -0.63
CA TYR A 62 -1.95 6.06 -1.46
C TYR A 62 -1.17 6.86 -2.52
N SER A 63 0.07 7.25 -2.20
CA SER A 63 0.92 8.05 -3.09
C SER A 63 1.51 7.27 -4.27
N TYR A 64 1.27 5.95 -4.35
CA TYR A 64 1.92 5.13 -5.34
C TYR A 64 1.40 5.37 -6.76
N ASN A 65 2.30 5.70 -7.67
CA ASN A 65 2.03 5.75 -9.10
C ASN A 65 2.56 4.49 -9.80
N LEU A 66 1.65 3.55 -10.03
CA LEU A 66 1.89 2.24 -10.65
C LEU A 66 2.32 2.28 -12.13
N THR A 67 2.36 3.46 -12.77
CA THR A 67 2.83 3.63 -14.15
C THR A 67 4.06 4.54 -14.24
N THR A 68 4.75 4.79 -13.13
CA THR A 68 5.95 5.64 -13.10
C THR A 68 7.03 5.09 -14.03
N GLY A 69 7.57 5.95 -14.90
CA GLY A 69 8.62 5.59 -15.85
C GLY A 69 8.14 4.80 -17.08
N LEU A 70 6.84 4.58 -17.24
CA LEU A 70 6.24 3.97 -18.44
C LEU A 70 5.72 5.05 -19.38
N THR A 71 5.76 4.78 -20.68
CA THR A 71 5.03 5.56 -21.69
C THR A 71 3.52 5.25 -21.63
N ASP A 72 2.68 6.11 -22.21
CA ASP A 72 1.23 5.88 -22.27
C ASP A 72 0.82 4.55 -22.91
N LYS A 73 1.63 4.06 -23.85
CA LYS A 73 1.41 2.76 -24.49
C LYS A 73 1.77 1.60 -23.55
N GLU A 74 2.85 1.73 -22.80
CA GLU A 74 3.32 0.73 -21.85
C GLU A 74 2.47 0.68 -20.58
N ALA A 75 1.97 1.83 -20.13
CA ALA A 75 1.05 1.94 -19.01
C ALA A 75 -0.19 1.04 -19.21
N LYS A 76 -0.64 0.83 -20.45
CA LYS A 76 -1.75 -0.08 -20.79
C LYS A 76 -1.44 -1.56 -20.53
N LEU A 77 -0.18 -1.93 -20.35
CA LEU A 77 0.23 -3.28 -19.97
C LEU A 77 0.03 -3.54 -18.47
N VAL A 78 -0.07 -2.48 -17.67
CA VAL A 78 -0.42 -2.60 -16.24
C VAL A 78 -1.93 -2.82 -16.14
N ILE A 79 -2.33 -4.02 -15.72
CA ILE A 79 -3.75 -4.41 -15.66
C ILE A 79 -4.36 -4.24 -14.26
N GLY A 80 -3.55 -3.88 -13.28
CA GLY A 80 -3.98 -3.69 -11.90
C GLY A 80 -2.82 -3.79 -10.93
N GLY A 81 -3.16 -3.96 -9.67
CA GLY A 81 -2.18 -4.02 -8.59
C GLY A 81 -2.64 -4.92 -7.46
N GLU A 82 -1.66 -5.31 -6.65
CA GLU A 82 -1.87 -6.15 -5.48
C GLU A 82 -1.11 -5.56 -4.30
N VAL A 83 -1.77 -5.53 -3.14
CA VAL A 83 -1.15 -5.19 -1.87
C VAL A 83 -0.81 -6.49 -1.18
N LEU A 84 0.45 -6.66 -0.80
CA LEU A 84 1.00 -7.91 -0.32
C LEU A 84 1.15 -7.86 1.19
N LEU A 85 0.66 -8.90 1.86
CA LEU A 85 0.95 -9.15 3.26
C LEU A 85 1.65 -10.50 3.35
N TRP A 86 2.97 -10.50 3.51
CA TRP A 86 3.69 -11.71 3.85
C TRP A 86 3.47 -12.11 5.32
N SER A 87 3.71 -13.38 5.63
CA SER A 87 3.22 -14.02 6.86
C SER A 87 4.30 -14.57 7.77
N GLU A 88 5.55 -14.11 7.63
CA GLU A 88 6.62 -14.40 8.58
C GLU A 88 6.25 -13.95 10.01
N GLN A 89 5.52 -12.83 10.12
CA GLN A 89 5.06 -12.26 11.39
C GLN A 89 3.57 -11.89 11.35
N SER A 90 2.77 -12.52 10.49
CA SER A 90 1.32 -12.31 10.42
C SER A 90 0.52 -13.61 10.54
N ASP A 91 -0.57 -13.55 11.30
CA ASP A 91 -1.47 -14.67 11.57
C ASP A 91 -2.90 -14.15 11.89
N PRO A 92 -3.88 -15.02 12.20
CA PRO A 92 -5.25 -14.59 12.53
C PRO A 92 -5.37 -13.57 13.67
N THR A 93 -4.36 -13.43 14.54
CA THR A 93 -4.39 -12.50 15.67
C THR A 93 -4.12 -11.05 15.26
N ASN A 94 -3.42 -10.82 14.15
CA ASN A 94 -3.00 -9.49 13.71
C ASN A 94 -3.33 -9.16 12.24
N PHE A 95 -3.74 -10.13 11.41
CA PHE A 95 -3.90 -9.93 9.97
C PHE A 95 -4.85 -8.78 9.61
N GLU A 96 -5.97 -8.62 10.32
CA GLU A 96 -6.93 -7.54 10.04
C GLU A 96 -6.34 -6.15 10.28
N ARG A 97 -5.53 -6.01 11.34
CA ARG A 97 -4.86 -4.74 11.68
C ARG A 97 -3.76 -4.42 10.69
N MET A 98 -3.05 -5.44 10.21
CA MET A 98 -2.02 -5.25 9.19
C MET A 98 -2.63 -4.89 7.83
N LEU A 99 -3.75 -5.51 7.45
CA LEU A 99 -4.45 -5.24 6.18
C LEU A 99 -5.15 -3.90 6.17
N TRP A 100 -5.90 -3.59 7.23
CA TRP A 100 -6.87 -2.50 7.25
C TRP A 100 -6.47 -1.38 8.21
N PRO A 101 -6.64 -0.11 7.82
CA PRO A 101 -7.31 0.38 6.60
C PRO A 101 -6.34 0.61 5.42
N ARG A 102 -5.04 0.29 5.57
CA ARG A 102 -4.00 0.54 4.58
C ARG A 102 -4.34 0.03 3.17
N SER A 103 -4.86 -1.19 3.06
CA SER A 103 -5.27 -1.77 1.77
C SER A 103 -6.41 -0.99 1.09
N SER A 104 -7.22 -0.24 1.86
CA SER A 104 -8.27 0.62 1.28
C SER A 104 -7.70 1.84 0.58
N ALA A 105 -6.54 2.33 1.02
CA ALA A 105 -5.85 3.40 0.31
C ALA A 105 -5.41 2.94 -1.09
N ALA A 106 -4.83 1.74 -1.20
CA ALA A 106 -4.48 1.16 -2.50
C ALA A 106 -5.73 0.86 -3.36
N ALA A 107 -6.81 0.37 -2.74
CA ALA A 107 -8.05 0.07 -3.43
C ALA A 107 -8.60 1.31 -4.16
N GLU A 108 -8.50 2.48 -3.55
CA GLU A 108 -8.94 3.72 -4.19
C GLU A 108 -8.04 4.16 -5.35
N VAL A 109 -6.72 3.99 -5.22
CA VAL A 109 -5.76 4.26 -6.31
C VAL A 109 -6.07 3.37 -7.52
N LEU A 110 -6.34 2.08 -7.28
CA LEU A 110 -6.67 1.11 -8.32
C LEU A 110 -8.06 1.34 -8.93
N TRP A 111 -9.01 1.84 -8.14
CA TRP A 111 -10.39 2.04 -8.58
C TRP A 111 -10.59 3.35 -9.33
N SER A 112 -10.14 4.47 -8.76
CA SER A 112 -10.40 5.81 -9.30
C SER A 112 -9.27 6.31 -10.21
N GLY A 113 -8.07 5.75 -10.07
CA GLY A 113 -6.87 6.12 -10.80
C GLY A 113 -5.86 6.88 -9.94
N VAL A 114 -4.62 6.92 -10.42
CA VAL A 114 -3.50 7.60 -9.77
C VAL A 114 -3.70 9.13 -9.80
N ASN A 115 -3.31 9.82 -8.72
CA ASN A 115 -3.32 11.28 -8.59
C ASN A 115 -4.71 11.94 -8.77
N LYS A 116 -5.80 11.21 -8.51
CA LYS A 116 -7.16 11.78 -8.56
C LYS A 116 -7.50 12.71 -7.40
N SER A 117 -6.92 12.45 -6.23
CA SER A 117 -7.00 13.36 -5.09
C SER A 117 -5.65 13.38 -4.37
N SER A 118 -5.44 14.42 -3.58
CA SER A 118 -4.32 14.48 -2.63
C SER A 118 -4.54 13.52 -1.45
N VAL A 119 -3.47 13.26 -0.71
CA VAL A 119 -3.54 12.54 0.58
C VAL A 119 -4.43 13.30 1.58
N VAL A 120 -4.38 14.64 1.58
CA VAL A 120 -5.17 15.48 2.49
C VAL A 120 -6.67 15.28 2.23
N GLU A 121 -7.08 15.24 0.96
CA GLU A 121 -8.49 15.01 0.57
C GLU A 121 -8.94 13.56 0.78
N ALA A 122 -8.02 12.60 0.78
CA ALA A 122 -8.32 11.19 1.00
C ALA A 122 -8.53 10.85 2.48
N LEU A 123 -7.82 11.53 3.39
CA LEU A 123 -7.81 11.21 4.81
C LEU A 123 -9.20 11.21 5.48
N PRO A 124 -10.07 12.24 5.30
CA PRO A 124 -11.42 12.21 5.89
C PRO A 124 -12.25 11.01 5.44
N ARG A 125 -12.17 10.64 4.16
CA ARG A 125 -12.91 9.48 3.61
C ARG A 125 -12.36 8.17 4.12
N LEU A 126 -11.04 8.07 4.27
CA LEU A 126 -10.39 6.89 4.85
C LEU A 126 -10.75 6.72 6.34
N HIS A 127 -10.87 7.82 7.10
CA HIS A 127 -11.38 7.78 8.47
C HIS A 127 -12.79 7.21 8.54
N ASP A 128 -13.72 7.75 7.76
CA ASP A 128 -15.11 7.26 7.69
C ASP A 128 -15.17 5.78 7.33
N TRP A 129 -14.35 5.36 6.36
CA TRP A 129 -14.26 3.97 5.94
C TRP A 129 -13.73 3.06 7.05
N ARG A 130 -12.67 3.48 7.76
CA ARG A 130 -12.11 2.77 8.90
C ARG A 130 -13.14 2.61 10.02
N PHE A 131 -13.90 3.66 10.37
CA PHE A 131 -14.97 3.54 11.37
C PHE A 131 -16.08 2.58 10.91
N ARG A 132 -16.41 2.59 9.61
CA ARG A 132 -17.39 1.68 9.02
C ARG A 132 -16.93 0.21 9.07
N MET A 133 -15.65 -0.06 8.88
CA MET A 133 -15.04 -1.39 9.07
C MET A 133 -15.14 -1.87 10.50
N VAL A 134 -14.72 -1.04 11.46
CA VAL A 134 -14.79 -1.38 12.89
C VAL A 134 -16.23 -1.66 13.33
N LYS A 135 -17.19 -0.85 12.85
CA LYS A 135 -18.62 -1.09 13.11
C LYS A 135 -19.12 -2.44 12.57
N ARG A 136 -18.44 -3.02 11.57
CA ARG A 136 -18.75 -4.33 10.97
C ARG A 136 -17.98 -5.49 11.61
N GLY A 137 -17.19 -5.23 12.65
CA GLY A 137 -16.41 -6.26 13.36
C GLY A 137 -15.01 -6.50 12.80
N ILE A 138 -14.57 -5.73 11.79
CA ILE A 138 -13.20 -5.81 11.25
C ILE A 138 -12.26 -5.01 12.16
N GLN A 139 -11.19 -5.62 12.64
CA GLN A 139 -10.21 -4.96 13.51
C GLN A 139 -9.24 -4.05 12.73
N ALA A 140 -9.74 -3.01 12.08
CA ALA A 140 -8.92 -2.04 11.36
C ALA A 140 -8.09 -1.14 12.30
N GLU A 141 -6.82 -0.92 11.97
CA GLU A 141 -5.90 -0.07 12.72
C GLU A 141 -6.42 1.39 12.80
N PRO A 142 -6.26 2.10 13.93
CA PRO A 142 -6.51 3.53 13.99
C PRO A 142 -5.48 4.33 13.18
N LEU A 143 -5.92 5.38 12.49
CA LEU A 143 -5.05 6.22 11.66
C LEU A 143 -4.49 7.44 12.38
N GLN A 144 -5.29 8.05 13.26
CA GLN A 144 -4.97 9.24 14.03
C GLN A 144 -5.73 9.21 15.35
N PRO A 145 -5.33 10.03 16.34
CA PRO A 145 -6.16 10.31 17.51
C PRO A 145 -7.58 10.73 17.11
N LEU A 146 -8.60 10.30 17.86
CA LEU A 146 -10.00 10.63 17.57
C LEU A 146 -10.26 12.14 17.54
N TRP A 147 -9.47 12.92 18.29
CA TRP A 147 -9.54 14.38 18.26
C TRP A 147 -9.25 14.94 16.86
N CYS A 148 -8.20 14.44 16.18
CA CYS A 148 -7.85 14.86 14.82
C CYS A 148 -8.99 14.61 13.84
N VAL A 149 -9.68 13.48 13.97
CA VAL A 149 -10.84 13.14 13.13
C VAL A 149 -11.98 14.14 13.33
N LYS A 150 -12.27 14.49 14.58
CA LYS A 150 -13.42 15.34 14.94
C LYS A 150 -13.18 16.82 14.71
N HIS A 151 -11.94 17.28 14.83
CA HIS A 151 -11.59 18.69 14.90
C HIS A 151 -10.63 19.15 13.79
N GLY A 152 -10.04 18.23 13.03
CA GLY A 152 -9.02 18.56 12.04
C GLY A 152 -7.72 19.08 12.68
N GLY A 153 -6.90 19.79 11.90
CA GLY A 153 -5.72 20.52 12.40
C GLY A 153 -4.52 19.65 12.78
N CYS A 154 -4.49 18.37 12.37
CA CYS A 154 -3.37 17.46 12.61
C CYS A 154 -2.49 17.25 11.36
N ASP A 155 -2.64 18.09 10.34
CA ASP A 155 -1.75 18.09 9.19
C ASP A 155 -0.44 18.78 9.55
N LEU A 156 0.69 18.21 9.13
CA LEU A 156 1.99 18.83 9.33
C LEU A 156 2.14 20.07 8.43
N PRO A 157 2.84 21.12 8.89
CA PRO A 157 3.18 22.25 8.03
C PRO A 157 4.03 21.78 6.85
N HIS A 158 3.77 22.36 5.69
CA HIS A 158 4.54 22.17 4.45
C HIS A 158 5.84 22.97 4.47
#